data_AF-S7XSJ1-F1
#
_entry.id   AF-S7XSJ1-F1
#
_cell.length_a   1.000
_cell.length_b   1.000
_cell.length_c   1.000
_cell.angle_alpha   90.00
_cell.angle_beta   90.00
_cell.angle_gamma   90.00
#
_symmetry.space_group_name_H-M   'P 1'
#
loop_
_entity.id
_entity.type
_entity.pdbx_description
1 polymer ?
#
loop_
_entity_poly.entity_id
_entity_poly.type
_entity_poly.pdbx_seq_one_letter_code
_entity_poly.pdbx_strand_id
1 'polypeptide(L)'
;MGAFFLLSDRQGYTIGDGQQWKGAATITNGLVVAPITLITKVKPIKLQVDAQKDWLDPINMQVNTNKPLRFKISENNSAEDLLIYQGKLINRNTIPGTTNFYKQLIKAKDTDTVDTTHLGLWKQSISSTNYNGTVDIVKINPSSYLAKDIFKTRNNVASNQQYIFPLYATLTFRFSNEANLAPVDLGIVIDENGDIRTDIKANSTATDMSGICGSVKTVNSDGSITDSNDQKQFRIGTTGATLFSTNDKSISVRAILSNPKFGNINGVMFGLNVTAGTGAKININNLLAGQATGINLTNFSNNTVTWSNTYAYFVDVYNRLYDDLTTEEKNKYVAPTAEERELAKRFSGSVSIKIADQSIPACKAIKVKS
;
A
#
# COMPACT_ATOMS: atom_id res chain seq x y z
N MET A 1 -2.10 7.65 -18.79
CA MET A 1 -1.05 8.00 -17.80
C MET A 1 -1.51 7.55 -16.43
N GLY A 2 -0.62 7.12 -15.54
CA GLY A 2 -1.00 6.78 -14.18
C GLY A 2 0.20 6.78 -13.24
N ALA A 3 -0.08 6.66 -11.96
CA ALA A 3 0.91 6.50 -10.90
C ALA A 3 0.32 5.59 -9.83
N PHE A 4 1.18 4.80 -9.19
CA PHE A 4 0.77 3.83 -8.17
C PHE A 4 1.89 3.56 -7.18
N PHE A 5 1.52 3.08 -6.00
CA PHE A 5 2.42 2.51 -5.01
C PHE A 5 2.15 1.02 -4.85
N LEU A 6 3.23 0.23 -4.88
CA LEU A 6 3.21 -1.19 -4.61
C LEU A 6 3.95 -1.47 -3.32
N LEU A 7 3.44 -2.42 -2.53
CA LEU A 7 4.09 -2.94 -1.36
C LEU A 7 4.16 -4.46 -1.47
N SER A 8 5.38 -4.99 -1.47
CA SER A 8 5.61 -6.42 -1.31
C SER A 8 5.87 -6.74 0.16
N ASP A 9 5.15 -7.71 0.69
CA ASP A 9 5.35 -8.21 2.04
C ASP A 9 6.48 -9.26 2.09
N ARG A 10 6.81 -9.75 3.29
CA ARG A 10 7.94 -10.67 3.51
C ARG A 10 7.66 -12.07 3.00
N GLN A 11 6.40 -12.42 2.81
CA GLN A 11 5.98 -13.67 2.16
C GLN A 11 5.88 -13.55 0.63
N GLY A 12 6.12 -12.38 0.05
CA GLY A 12 6.19 -12.15 -1.40
C GLY A 12 4.85 -11.80 -2.05
N TYR A 13 3.80 -11.53 -1.28
CA TYR A 13 2.57 -10.96 -1.83
C TYR A 13 2.75 -9.46 -2.06
N THR A 14 2.22 -8.99 -3.18
CA THR A 14 2.20 -7.59 -3.57
C THR A 14 0.77 -7.06 -3.48
N ILE A 15 0.61 -5.95 -2.78
CA ILE A 15 -0.60 -5.13 -2.73
C ILE A 15 -0.27 -3.72 -3.22
N GLY A 16 -1.27 -2.90 -3.53
CA GLY A 16 -0.99 -1.54 -4.00
C GLY A 16 -2.23 -0.72 -4.31
N ASP A 17 -2.04 0.59 -4.39
CA ASP A 17 -3.08 1.58 -4.66
C ASP A 17 -2.53 2.64 -5.61
N GLY A 18 -3.39 3.25 -6.41
CA GLY A 18 -2.97 4.29 -7.35
C GLY A 18 -4.13 4.84 -8.16
N GLN A 19 -3.78 5.51 -9.26
CA GLN A 19 -4.74 6.15 -10.12
C GLN A 19 -4.23 6.26 -11.55
N GLN A 20 -5.17 6.34 -12.49
CA GLN A 20 -4.89 6.61 -13.89
C GLN A 20 -5.81 7.69 -14.46
N TRP A 21 -5.33 8.33 -15.52
CA TRP A 21 -6.07 9.29 -16.33
C TRP A 21 -6.11 8.80 -17.77
N LYS A 22 -7.33 8.75 -18.30
CA LYS A 22 -7.64 8.33 -19.66
C LYS A 22 -8.41 9.45 -20.34
N GLY A 23 -7.84 10.00 -21.40
CA GLY A 23 -8.43 11.11 -22.16
C GLY A 23 -7.72 11.30 -23.49
N ALA A 24 -8.29 12.17 -24.33
CA ALA A 24 -7.69 12.52 -25.61
C ALA A 24 -6.32 13.18 -25.42
N ALA A 25 -5.41 12.93 -26.36
CA ALA A 25 -4.14 13.63 -26.41
C ALA A 25 -4.37 15.14 -26.57
N THR A 26 -3.60 15.95 -25.83
CA THR A 26 -3.59 17.40 -26.02
C THR A 26 -2.60 17.73 -27.13
N ILE A 27 -3.05 18.49 -28.13
CA ILE A 27 -2.21 18.94 -29.25
C ILE A 27 -2.06 20.45 -29.17
N THR A 28 -0.83 20.95 -29.22
CA THR A 28 -0.52 22.39 -29.24
C THR A 28 0.50 22.64 -30.34
N ASN A 29 0.20 23.54 -31.27
CA ASN A 29 1.04 23.83 -32.45
C ASN A 29 1.46 22.57 -33.23
N GLY A 30 0.55 21.60 -33.37
CA GLY A 30 0.81 20.34 -34.08
C GLY A 30 1.62 19.31 -33.30
N LEU A 31 2.04 19.61 -32.06
CA LEU A 31 2.79 18.70 -31.20
C LEU A 31 1.90 18.08 -30.13
N VAL A 32 2.05 16.78 -29.91
CA VAL A 32 1.41 16.07 -28.79
C VAL A 32 2.08 16.49 -27.49
N VAL A 33 1.33 17.12 -26.61
CA VAL A 33 1.79 17.55 -25.29
C VAL A 33 1.93 16.34 -24.37
N ALA A 34 2.88 16.41 -23.44
CA ALA A 34 3.08 15.38 -22.43
C ALA A 34 1.77 15.06 -21.69
N PRO A 35 1.46 13.78 -21.45
CA PRO A 35 0.16 13.35 -20.92
C PRO A 35 -0.08 13.80 -19.47
N ILE A 36 0.89 14.43 -18.80
CA ILE A 36 0.73 15.06 -17.48
C ILE A 36 -0.39 16.10 -17.45
N THR A 37 -0.70 16.73 -18.58
CA THR A 37 -1.85 17.64 -18.70
C THR A 37 -3.20 16.95 -18.49
N LEU A 38 -3.27 15.62 -18.48
CA LEU A 38 -4.50 14.89 -18.20
C LEU A 38 -4.92 15.01 -16.72
N ILE A 39 -3.99 15.25 -15.80
CA ILE A 39 -4.28 15.38 -14.35
C ILE A 39 -5.35 16.46 -14.10
N THR A 40 -5.31 17.51 -14.90
CA THR A 40 -6.19 18.67 -14.81
C THR A 40 -7.38 18.62 -15.76
N LYS A 41 -7.44 17.65 -16.68
CA LYS A 41 -8.44 17.61 -17.77
C LYS A 41 -9.48 16.51 -17.63
N VAL A 42 -9.13 15.41 -16.97
CA VAL A 42 -10.03 14.28 -16.81
C VAL A 42 -10.02 13.82 -15.36
N LYS A 43 -11.13 13.25 -14.92
CA LYS A 43 -11.23 12.66 -13.58
C LYS A 43 -10.24 11.49 -13.46
N PRO A 44 -9.53 11.37 -12.32
CA PRO A 44 -8.72 10.18 -12.06
C PRO A 44 -9.63 8.96 -11.89
N ILE A 45 -9.13 7.80 -12.28
CA ILE A 45 -9.76 6.50 -12.06
C ILE A 45 -8.87 5.73 -11.10
N LYS A 46 -9.44 5.17 -10.04
CA LYS A 46 -8.69 4.39 -9.05
C LYS A 46 -8.10 3.13 -9.68
N LEU A 47 -6.85 2.83 -9.30
CA LEU A 47 -6.19 1.55 -9.53
C LEU A 47 -6.01 0.85 -8.18
N GLN A 48 -6.38 -0.41 -8.11
CA GLN A 48 -6.22 -1.23 -6.91
C GLN A 48 -5.48 -2.52 -7.25
N VAL A 49 -4.54 -2.90 -6.39
CA VAL A 49 -3.87 -4.19 -6.46
C VAL A 49 -4.22 -4.98 -5.21
N ASP A 50 -5.10 -5.95 -5.38
CA ASP A 50 -5.32 -6.99 -4.38
C ASP A 50 -4.06 -7.83 -4.19
N ALA A 51 -3.95 -8.53 -3.06
CA ALA A 51 -2.82 -9.38 -2.75
C ALA A 51 -2.59 -10.42 -3.88
N GLN A 52 -1.45 -10.31 -4.54
CA GLN A 52 -1.03 -11.22 -5.59
C GLN A 52 0.44 -11.57 -5.45
N LYS A 53 0.80 -12.81 -5.78
CA LYS A 53 2.16 -13.33 -5.70
C LYS A 53 2.60 -13.88 -7.06
N ASP A 54 3.88 -14.18 -7.17
CA ASP A 54 4.50 -14.84 -8.34
C ASP A 54 4.42 -14.03 -9.66
N TRP A 55 4.06 -12.74 -9.59
CA TRP A 55 4.04 -11.86 -10.77
C TRP A 55 5.44 -11.49 -11.27
N LEU A 56 6.43 -11.58 -10.37
CA LEU A 56 7.84 -11.42 -10.66
C LEU A 56 8.55 -12.73 -10.29
N ASP A 57 9.32 -13.28 -11.22
CA ASP A 57 10.14 -14.47 -10.97
C ASP A 57 11.26 -14.12 -9.99
N PRO A 58 11.43 -14.88 -8.88
CA PRO A 58 12.39 -14.53 -7.84
C PRO A 58 13.86 -14.77 -8.24
N ILE A 59 14.12 -15.53 -9.32
CA ILE A 59 15.46 -15.89 -9.78
C ILE A 59 15.92 -14.91 -10.86
N ASN A 60 15.16 -14.81 -11.95
CA ASN A 60 15.52 -13.98 -13.09
C ASN A 60 14.97 -12.55 -13.02
N MET A 61 14.08 -12.28 -12.04
CA MET A 61 13.48 -10.97 -11.77
C MET A 61 12.67 -10.41 -12.94
N GLN A 62 12.09 -11.28 -13.77
CA GLN A 62 11.25 -10.92 -14.90
C GLN A 62 9.76 -11.08 -14.55
N VAL A 63 8.92 -10.26 -15.16
CA VAL A 63 7.47 -10.38 -15.04
C VAL A 63 7.04 -11.74 -15.60
N ASN A 64 6.25 -12.45 -14.81
CA ASN A 64 5.66 -13.72 -15.20
C ASN A 64 4.47 -13.47 -16.13
N THR A 65 4.62 -13.80 -17.41
CA THR A 65 3.59 -13.59 -18.43
C THR A 65 2.31 -14.39 -18.18
N ASN A 66 2.38 -15.51 -17.45
CA ASN A 66 1.23 -16.32 -17.07
C ASN A 66 0.53 -15.80 -15.81
N LYS A 67 1.20 -14.95 -15.02
CA LYS A 67 0.67 -14.32 -13.81
C LYS A 67 1.04 -12.82 -13.78
N PRO A 68 0.62 -12.02 -14.78
CA PRO A 68 1.00 -10.62 -14.84
C PRO A 68 0.46 -9.85 -13.63
N LEU A 69 1.13 -8.77 -13.24
CA LEU A 69 0.65 -7.91 -12.16
C LEU A 69 -0.63 -7.21 -12.62
N ARG A 70 -1.73 -7.50 -11.94
CA ARG A 70 -3.07 -7.02 -12.29
C ARG A 70 -3.50 -5.86 -11.40
N PHE A 71 -3.99 -4.80 -12.02
CA PHE A 71 -4.61 -3.64 -11.38
C PHE A 71 -6.11 -3.63 -11.69
N LYS A 72 -6.92 -3.77 -10.65
CA LYS A 72 -8.36 -3.63 -10.70
C LYS A 72 -8.75 -2.17 -10.83
N ILE A 73 -9.75 -1.93 -11.67
CA ILE A 73 -10.34 -0.61 -11.90
C ILE A 73 -11.80 -0.55 -11.48
N SER A 74 -12.47 -1.71 -11.55
CA SER A 74 -13.77 -1.91 -10.95
C SER A 74 -13.79 -3.30 -10.30
N GLU A 75 -14.65 -3.51 -9.31
CA GLU A 75 -14.69 -4.76 -8.56
C GLU A 75 -15.11 -5.97 -9.42
N ASN A 76 -15.94 -5.73 -10.45
CA ASN A 76 -16.68 -6.79 -11.15
C ASN A 76 -16.37 -6.89 -12.65
N ASN A 77 -15.34 -6.20 -13.15
CA ASN A 77 -14.98 -6.27 -14.57
C ASN A 77 -13.49 -6.51 -14.80
N SER A 78 -13.06 -7.74 -14.50
CA SER A 78 -11.66 -8.15 -14.67
C SER A 78 -11.15 -8.14 -16.12
N ALA A 79 -12.04 -8.03 -17.11
CA ALA A 79 -11.67 -7.87 -18.51
C ALA A 79 -11.09 -6.47 -18.80
N GLU A 80 -11.41 -5.48 -17.96
CA GLU A 80 -10.92 -4.11 -18.08
C GLU A 80 -9.69 -3.82 -17.22
N ASP A 81 -9.19 -4.80 -16.48
CA ASP A 81 -8.03 -4.61 -15.62
C ASP A 81 -6.79 -4.21 -16.43
N LEU A 82 -5.96 -3.36 -15.84
CA LEU A 82 -4.65 -3.04 -16.38
C LEU A 82 -3.65 -4.12 -15.96
N LEU A 83 -2.86 -4.61 -16.92
CA LEU A 83 -1.89 -5.68 -16.70
C LEU A 83 -0.48 -5.16 -16.98
N ILE A 84 0.44 -5.29 -16.01
CA ILE A 84 1.88 -5.23 -16.28
C ILE A 84 2.31 -6.63 -16.69
N TYR A 85 2.58 -6.82 -17.97
CA TYR A 85 2.76 -8.15 -18.57
C TYR A 85 4.19 -8.42 -19.03
N GLN A 86 5.05 -7.40 -19.01
CA GLN A 86 6.45 -7.50 -19.37
C GLN A 86 7.27 -6.56 -18.48
N GLY A 87 8.52 -6.94 -18.23
CA GLY A 87 9.50 -6.11 -17.53
C GLY A 87 10.51 -6.98 -16.81
N LYS A 88 11.72 -6.45 -16.57
CA LYS A 88 12.73 -7.09 -15.74
C LYS A 88 13.30 -6.09 -14.74
N LEU A 89 13.40 -6.50 -13.48
CA LEU A 89 13.97 -5.67 -12.42
C LEU A 89 15.50 -5.66 -12.53
N ILE A 90 16.02 -4.74 -13.35
CA ILE A 90 17.44 -4.53 -13.58
C ILE A 90 18.11 -4.07 -12.29
N ASN A 91 19.30 -4.63 -12.02
CA ASN A 91 20.08 -4.38 -10.80
C ASN A 91 19.26 -4.59 -9.50
N ARG A 92 18.22 -5.45 -9.55
CA ARG A 92 17.26 -5.67 -8.46
C ARG A 92 16.59 -4.39 -7.94
N ASN A 93 16.57 -3.33 -8.75
CA ASN A 93 16.08 -2.02 -8.37
C ASN A 93 15.00 -1.47 -9.31
N THR A 94 15.18 -1.55 -10.63
CA THR A 94 14.32 -0.81 -11.56
C THR A 94 13.82 -1.67 -12.71
N ILE A 95 12.52 -1.61 -13.01
CA ILE A 95 11.96 -2.03 -14.29
C ILE A 95 11.87 -0.77 -15.17
N PRO A 96 12.70 -0.63 -16.23
CA PRO A 96 12.67 0.53 -17.11
C PRO A 96 11.58 0.38 -18.18
N GLY A 97 10.80 1.41 -18.42
CA GLY A 97 9.79 1.46 -19.47
C GLY A 97 10.35 1.83 -20.83
N THR A 98 11.50 2.51 -20.89
CA THR A 98 12.10 2.99 -22.14
C THR A 98 13.48 2.42 -22.40
N THR A 99 13.84 2.26 -23.67
CA THR A 99 15.18 1.80 -24.10
C THR A 99 16.29 2.70 -23.56
N ASN A 100 16.09 4.02 -23.56
CA ASN A 100 17.10 4.96 -23.07
C ASN A 100 17.35 4.77 -21.57
N PHE A 101 16.29 4.63 -20.77
CA PHE A 101 16.45 4.39 -19.34
C PHE A 101 17.07 3.01 -19.08
N TYR A 102 16.68 1.98 -19.84
CA TYR A 102 17.28 0.67 -19.75
C TYR A 102 18.80 0.69 -20.04
N LYS A 103 19.22 1.37 -21.12
CA LYS A 103 20.64 1.56 -21.46
C LYS A 103 21.43 2.23 -20.33
N GLN A 104 20.86 3.27 -19.71
CA GLN A 104 21.47 3.92 -18.55
C GLN A 104 21.68 2.96 -17.38
N LEU A 105 20.69 2.11 -17.07
CA LEU A 105 20.78 1.15 -15.96
C LEU A 105 21.86 0.08 -16.17
N ILE A 106 22.11 -0.32 -17.41
CA ILE A 106 23.16 -1.31 -17.76
C ILE A 106 24.48 -0.67 -18.22
N LYS A 107 24.57 0.66 -18.22
CA LYS A 107 25.73 1.44 -18.71
C LYS A 107 26.11 1.13 -20.17
N ALA A 108 25.12 0.88 -21.02
CA ALA A 108 25.30 0.71 -22.45
C ALA A 108 25.42 2.06 -23.17
N LYS A 109 26.10 2.07 -24.32
CA LYS A 109 26.18 3.24 -25.21
C LYS A 109 24.88 3.40 -26.00
N ASP A 110 24.63 4.60 -26.50
CA ASP A 110 23.44 4.88 -27.31
C ASP A 110 23.37 4.03 -28.59
N THR A 111 24.51 3.62 -29.13
CA THR A 111 24.62 2.74 -30.31
C THR A 111 24.39 1.26 -30.01
N ASP A 112 24.38 0.86 -28.74
CA ASP A 112 24.30 -0.56 -28.40
C ASP A 112 22.87 -1.09 -28.61
N THR A 113 22.76 -2.30 -29.17
CA THR A 113 21.51 -3.04 -29.19
C THR A 113 21.24 -3.61 -27.80
N VAL A 114 20.00 -3.51 -27.32
CA VAL A 114 19.59 -4.02 -26.01
C VAL A 114 18.35 -4.89 -26.12
N ASP A 115 18.21 -5.84 -25.21
CA ASP A 115 17.05 -6.73 -25.13
C ASP A 115 15.79 -5.96 -24.66
N THR A 116 14.88 -5.69 -25.59
CA THR A 116 13.65 -4.94 -25.30
C THR A 116 12.61 -5.75 -24.54
N THR A 117 12.78 -7.07 -24.38
CA THR A 117 11.91 -7.91 -23.53
C THR A 117 12.07 -7.59 -22.04
N HIS A 118 13.12 -6.85 -21.67
CA HIS A 118 13.32 -6.35 -20.31
C HIS A 118 12.53 -5.07 -20.01
N LEU A 119 11.94 -4.43 -21.02
CA LEU A 119 11.18 -3.19 -20.82
C LEU A 119 9.85 -3.46 -20.12
N GLY A 120 9.51 -2.57 -19.18
CA GLY A 120 8.24 -2.53 -18.49
C GLY A 120 7.12 -2.13 -19.43
N LEU A 121 6.19 -3.04 -19.70
CA LEU A 121 5.03 -2.80 -20.56
C LEU A 121 3.73 -3.10 -19.83
N TRP A 122 2.73 -2.27 -20.09
CA TRP A 122 1.36 -2.48 -19.64
C TRP A 122 0.39 -2.53 -20.80
N LYS A 123 -0.73 -3.23 -20.59
CA LYS A 123 -1.85 -3.30 -21.52
C LYS A 123 -3.17 -3.25 -20.77
N GLN A 124 -4.20 -2.79 -21.47
CA GLN A 124 -5.54 -2.69 -20.94
C GLN A 124 -6.56 -2.65 -22.09
N SER A 125 -7.73 -3.26 -21.91
CA SER A 125 -8.84 -3.17 -22.87
C SER A 125 -10.07 -2.58 -22.18
N ILE A 126 -10.58 -1.43 -22.64
CA ILE A 126 -11.80 -0.82 -22.09
C ILE A 126 -12.76 -0.55 -23.23
N SER A 127 -14.01 -1.02 -23.10
CA SER A 127 -15.07 -0.79 -24.10
C SER A 127 -14.60 -1.08 -25.54
N SER A 128 -13.97 -2.23 -25.75
CA SER A 128 -13.40 -2.69 -27.03
C SER A 128 -12.22 -1.87 -27.58
N THR A 129 -11.72 -0.87 -26.84
CA THR A 129 -10.50 -0.14 -27.18
C THR A 129 -9.31 -0.72 -26.43
N ASN A 130 -8.26 -1.09 -27.18
CA ASN A 130 -7.03 -1.60 -26.62
C ASN A 130 -6.02 -0.46 -26.39
N TYR A 131 -5.55 -0.35 -25.16
CA TYR A 131 -4.51 0.56 -24.73
C TYR A 131 -3.26 -0.25 -24.37
N ASN A 132 -2.10 0.30 -24.68
CA ASN A 132 -0.83 -0.22 -24.22
C ASN A 132 0.13 0.95 -23.97
N GLY A 133 1.20 0.67 -23.25
CA GLY A 133 2.25 1.64 -23.03
C GLY A 133 3.37 1.06 -22.19
N THR A 134 4.25 1.95 -21.77
CA THR A 134 5.43 1.63 -20.97
C THR A 134 5.20 1.99 -19.51
N VAL A 135 5.90 1.31 -18.61
CA VAL A 135 5.89 1.60 -17.17
C VAL A 135 7.30 1.58 -16.61
N ASP A 136 7.60 2.55 -15.75
CA ASP A 136 8.77 2.53 -14.90
C ASP A 136 8.36 2.08 -13.49
N ILE A 137 9.05 1.10 -12.93
CA ILE A 137 8.86 0.67 -11.53
C ILE A 137 10.20 0.74 -10.82
N VAL A 138 10.29 1.58 -9.80
CA VAL A 138 11.50 1.75 -8.98
C VAL A 138 11.27 1.18 -7.59
N LYS A 139 12.09 0.21 -7.21
CA LYS A 139 12.12 -0.34 -5.86
C LYS A 139 12.83 0.63 -4.93
N ILE A 140 12.13 1.03 -3.88
CA ILE A 140 12.64 1.89 -2.82
C ILE A 140 12.54 1.18 -1.48
N ASN A 141 13.37 1.60 -0.52
CA ASN A 141 13.32 1.15 0.87
C ASN A 141 13.21 -0.39 1.02
N PRO A 142 14.17 -1.21 0.56
CA PRO A 142 14.07 -2.66 0.73
C PRO A 142 13.92 -3.04 2.22
N SER A 143 13.10 -4.05 2.52
CA SER A 143 13.05 -4.63 3.87
C SER A 143 14.40 -5.28 4.20
N SER A 144 14.84 -5.11 5.45
CA SER A 144 16.08 -5.69 5.97
C SER A 144 15.79 -6.71 7.07
N TYR A 145 16.84 -7.17 7.73
CA TYR A 145 16.76 -8.13 8.82
C TYR A 145 15.95 -7.58 10.00
N LEU A 146 15.22 -8.48 10.67
CA LEU A 146 14.54 -8.20 11.91
C LEU A 146 15.37 -8.80 13.04
N ALA A 147 16.05 -7.94 13.80
CA ALA A 147 16.95 -8.37 14.87
C ALA A 147 16.18 -9.15 15.96
N LYS A 148 16.67 -10.34 16.32
CA LYS A 148 16.00 -11.28 17.24
C LYS A 148 15.84 -10.76 18.67
N ASP A 149 16.61 -9.75 19.05
CA ASP A 149 16.50 -9.07 20.34
C ASP A 149 15.29 -8.12 20.41
N ILE A 150 14.76 -7.69 19.25
CA ILE A 150 13.56 -6.86 19.12
C ILE A 150 12.38 -7.69 18.60
N PHE A 151 12.55 -8.35 17.46
CA PHE A 151 11.50 -9.14 16.80
C PHE A 151 11.47 -10.59 17.33
N LYS A 152 10.99 -10.75 18.56
CA LYS A 152 10.91 -12.05 19.25
C LYS A 152 9.64 -12.82 18.88
N THR A 153 9.81 -13.98 18.27
CA THR A 153 8.73 -14.92 17.90
C THR A 153 8.89 -16.23 18.66
N ARG A 154 7.87 -17.10 18.66
CA ARG A 154 8.00 -18.40 19.32
C ARG A 154 9.14 -19.24 18.74
N ASN A 155 9.43 -19.08 17.44
CA ASN A 155 10.42 -19.86 16.72
C ASN A 155 11.86 -19.43 16.99
N ASN A 156 12.09 -18.20 17.47
CA ASN A 156 13.44 -17.65 17.64
C ASN A 156 13.87 -17.42 19.09
N VAL A 157 13.03 -17.76 20.06
CA VAL A 157 13.36 -17.75 21.49
C VAL A 157 13.54 -19.17 22.06
N ALA A 158 14.30 -19.30 23.14
CA ALA A 158 14.44 -20.55 23.87
C ALA A 158 13.17 -20.88 24.68
N SER A 159 13.02 -22.13 25.14
CA SER A 159 11.95 -22.49 26.10
C SER A 159 12.09 -21.63 27.36
N ASN A 160 10.95 -21.31 27.97
CA ASN A 160 10.79 -20.39 29.11
C ASN A 160 11.17 -18.92 28.85
N GLN A 161 11.43 -18.54 27.60
CA GLN A 161 11.64 -17.13 27.23
C GLN A 161 10.38 -16.47 26.69
N GLN A 162 10.30 -15.16 26.92
CA GLN A 162 9.22 -14.31 26.42
C GLN A 162 9.37 -14.00 24.93
N TYR A 163 8.25 -13.98 24.21
CA TYR A 163 8.14 -13.53 22.83
C TYR A 163 6.91 -12.64 22.63
N ILE A 164 6.95 -11.80 21.59
CA ILE A 164 5.94 -10.76 21.33
C ILE A 164 5.08 -11.14 20.12
N PHE A 165 5.69 -11.57 19.01
CA PHE A 165 4.97 -11.77 17.75
C PHE A 165 4.29 -13.16 17.71
N PRO A 166 3.05 -13.27 17.19
CA PRO A 166 2.27 -12.22 16.52
C PRO A 166 1.79 -11.12 17.48
N LEU A 167 1.88 -9.86 17.08
CA LEU A 167 1.46 -8.69 17.86
C LEU A 167 0.13 -8.16 17.34
N TYR A 168 -0.91 -8.20 18.15
CA TYR A 168 -2.24 -7.64 17.85
C TYR A 168 -2.36 -6.21 18.38
N ALA A 169 -2.94 -5.34 17.56
CA ALA A 169 -3.11 -3.93 17.87
C ALA A 169 -4.31 -3.33 17.12
N THR A 170 -4.74 -2.14 17.53
CA THR A 170 -5.72 -1.33 16.81
C THR A 170 -5.04 -0.07 16.29
N LEU A 171 -5.14 0.18 14.99
CA LEU A 171 -4.81 1.45 14.38
C LEU A 171 -6.04 2.36 14.43
N THR A 172 -5.87 3.62 14.82
CA THR A 172 -6.95 4.63 14.75
C THR A 172 -6.58 5.67 13.72
N PHE A 173 -7.37 5.75 12.65
CA PHE A 173 -7.23 6.74 11.59
C PHE A 173 -8.10 7.95 11.91
N ARG A 174 -7.48 9.12 12.00
CA ARG A 174 -8.15 10.41 12.14
C ARG A 174 -8.00 11.19 10.85
N PHE A 175 -9.10 11.81 10.42
CA PHE A 175 -9.12 12.64 9.22
C PHE A 175 -8.77 14.09 9.55
N SER A 176 -8.45 14.87 8.52
CA SER A 176 -8.32 16.32 8.65
C SER A 176 -9.65 16.95 9.10
N ASN A 177 -9.59 18.17 9.64
CA ASN A 177 -10.78 18.92 10.02
C ASN A 177 -11.72 19.17 8.83
N GLU A 178 -11.15 19.31 7.62
CA GLU A 178 -11.92 19.51 6.38
C GLU A 178 -12.84 18.33 6.07
N ALA A 179 -12.37 17.09 6.30
CA ALA A 179 -13.19 15.90 6.09
C ALA A 179 -14.36 15.81 7.07
N ASN A 180 -14.19 16.31 8.30
CA ASN A 180 -15.18 16.25 9.37
C ASN A 180 -15.79 14.84 9.56
N LEU A 181 -14.93 13.82 9.52
CA LEU A 181 -15.32 12.42 9.69
C LEU A 181 -14.91 11.89 11.06
N ALA A 182 -15.74 11.01 11.62
CA ALA A 182 -15.39 10.26 12.81
C ALA A 182 -14.12 9.41 12.56
N PRO A 183 -13.26 9.22 13.58
CA PRO A 183 -12.13 8.32 13.48
C PRO A 183 -12.55 6.89 13.15
N VAL A 184 -11.68 6.15 12.47
CA VAL A 184 -11.89 4.74 12.14
C VAL A 184 -10.85 3.89 12.85
N ASP A 185 -11.33 2.94 13.66
CA ASP A 185 -10.49 1.94 14.30
C ASP A 185 -10.38 0.69 13.44
N LEU A 186 -9.16 0.20 13.23
CA LEU A 186 -8.86 -1.00 12.45
C LEU A 186 -7.97 -1.93 13.27
N GLY A 187 -8.49 -3.11 13.61
CA GLY A 187 -7.70 -4.18 14.18
C GLY A 187 -6.67 -4.68 13.17
N ILE A 188 -5.44 -4.87 13.64
CA ILE A 188 -4.33 -5.39 12.87
C ILE A 188 -3.56 -6.44 13.67
N VAL A 189 -2.76 -7.19 12.95
CA VAL A 189 -1.81 -8.12 13.51
C VAL A 189 -0.56 -8.13 12.67
N ILE A 190 0.58 -7.96 13.35
CA ILE A 190 1.91 -8.16 12.80
C ILE A 190 2.27 -9.61 13.09
N ASP A 191 2.32 -10.43 12.05
CA ASP A 191 2.53 -11.87 12.20
C ASP A 191 4.00 -12.22 12.54
N GLU A 192 4.31 -13.51 12.68
CA GLU A 192 5.66 -13.98 13.00
C GLU A 192 6.65 -13.85 11.84
N ASN A 193 6.19 -13.56 10.62
CA ASN A 193 7.03 -13.23 9.48
C ASN A 193 7.32 -11.73 9.40
N GLY A 194 6.53 -10.91 10.10
CA GLY A 194 6.59 -9.45 10.04
C GLY A 194 5.65 -8.86 8.99
N ASP A 195 4.67 -9.62 8.50
CA ASP A 195 3.61 -9.16 7.63
C ASP A 195 2.46 -8.59 8.45
N ILE A 196 1.81 -7.56 7.91
CA ILE A 196 0.71 -6.86 8.58
C ILE A 196 -0.58 -7.20 7.84
N ARG A 197 -1.48 -7.84 8.57
CA ARG A 197 -2.83 -8.20 8.09
C ARG A 197 -3.86 -7.58 9.03
N THR A 198 -5.09 -7.42 8.54
CA THR A 198 -6.20 -6.96 9.37
C THR A 198 -6.62 -8.05 10.36
N ASP A 199 -7.23 -7.64 11.46
CA ASP A 199 -7.89 -8.48 12.45
C ASP A 199 -9.25 -7.83 12.72
N ILE A 200 -10.21 -8.00 11.80
CA ILE A 200 -11.52 -7.33 11.88
C ILE A 200 -12.50 -8.30 12.51
N LYS A 201 -13.13 -7.91 13.62
CA LYS A 201 -14.16 -8.71 14.29
C LYS A 201 -15.44 -8.84 13.45
N ALA A 202 -16.21 -9.90 13.73
CA ALA A 202 -17.57 -10.01 13.23
C ALA A 202 -18.42 -8.80 13.66
N ASN A 203 -19.39 -8.40 12.83
CA ASN A 203 -20.28 -7.26 13.08
C ASN A 203 -19.55 -5.90 13.23
N SER A 204 -18.38 -5.75 12.58
CA SER A 204 -17.70 -4.45 12.47
C SER A 204 -18.61 -3.38 11.85
N THR A 205 -18.47 -2.14 12.28
CA THR A 205 -19.14 -0.99 11.68
C THR A 205 -18.20 -0.20 10.77
N ALA A 206 -18.69 0.89 10.16
CA ALA A 206 -17.87 1.76 9.32
C ALA A 206 -16.73 2.47 10.08
N THR A 207 -16.87 2.65 11.41
CA THR A 207 -15.89 3.34 12.26
C THR A 207 -15.22 2.42 13.28
N ASP A 208 -15.77 1.24 13.53
CA ASP A 208 -15.19 0.24 14.43
C ASP A 208 -15.00 -1.09 13.71
N MET A 209 -13.78 -1.27 13.21
CA MET A 209 -13.25 -2.53 12.67
C MET A 209 -12.18 -3.11 13.60
N SER A 210 -12.30 -2.89 14.93
CA SER A 210 -11.35 -3.42 15.91
C SER A 210 -11.30 -4.96 15.90
N GLY A 211 -10.23 -5.51 16.44
CA GLY A 211 -9.99 -6.95 16.45
C GLY A 211 -10.31 -7.66 17.76
N ILE A 212 -10.33 -8.99 17.68
CA ILE A 212 -10.45 -9.93 18.82
C ILE A 212 -9.38 -11.02 18.76
N CYS A 213 -8.30 -10.76 18.03
CA CYS A 213 -7.08 -11.55 17.96
C CYS A 213 -7.24 -12.94 17.35
N GLY A 214 -7.80 -13.00 16.14
CA GLY A 214 -7.98 -14.22 15.37
C GLY A 214 -6.66 -14.82 14.87
N SER A 215 -6.35 -16.04 15.31
CA SER A 215 -5.21 -16.80 14.79
C SER A 215 -5.50 -17.35 13.38
N VAL A 216 -4.46 -17.65 12.60
CA VAL A 216 -4.61 -18.28 11.28
C VAL A 216 -5.40 -19.59 11.43
N LYS A 217 -6.50 -19.73 10.67
CA LYS A 217 -7.22 -20.99 10.47
C LYS A 217 -6.87 -21.57 9.10
N THR A 218 -7.01 -20.79 8.04
CA THR A 218 -6.74 -21.20 6.67
C THR A 218 -6.11 -20.07 5.85
N VAL A 219 -5.13 -20.40 5.01
CA VAL A 219 -4.62 -19.49 3.97
C VAL A 219 -5.36 -19.77 2.67
N ASN A 220 -6.04 -18.77 2.13
CA ASN A 220 -6.86 -18.89 0.94
C ASN A 220 -5.99 -18.78 -0.34
N SER A 221 -6.52 -19.24 -1.47
CA SER A 221 -5.83 -19.22 -2.77
C SER A 221 -5.53 -17.80 -3.27
N ASP A 222 -6.35 -16.82 -2.88
CA ASP A 222 -6.18 -15.39 -3.18
C ASP A 222 -5.17 -14.69 -2.24
N GLY A 223 -4.46 -15.44 -1.38
CA GLY A 223 -3.47 -14.91 -0.44
C GLY A 223 -4.05 -14.28 0.82
N SER A 224 -5.38 -14.17 0.92
CA SER A 224 -6.05 -13.77 2.15
C SER A 224 -6.02 -14.90 3.18
N ILE A 225 -6.38 -14.57 4.43
CA ILE A 225 -6.40 -15.53 5.53
C ILE A 225 -7.81 -15.56 6.12
N THR A 226 -8.33 -16.76 6.36
CA THR A 226 -9.48 -16.95 7.24
C THR A 226 -8.96 -17.24 8.64
N ASP A 227 -9.45 -16.53 9.64
CA ASP A 227 -9.01 -16.66 11.03
C ASP A 227 -9.87 -17.62 11.86
N SER A 228 -9.48 -17.83 13.11
CA SER A 228 -10.15 -18.70 14.07
C SER A 228 -11.57 -18.26 14.45
N ASN A 229 -11.97 -17.03 14.09
CA ASN A 229 -13.31 -16.48 14.28
C ASN A 229 -14.10 -16.45 12.95
N ASP A 230 -13.62 -17.17 11.94
CA ASP A 230 -14.20 -17.24 10.59
C ASP A 230 -14.28 -15.87 9.89
N GLN A 231 -13.39 -14.94 10.26
CA GLN A 231 -13.27 -13.63 9.62
C GLN A 231 -12.15 -13.64 8.58
N LYS A 232 -12.35 -12.87 7.50
CA LYS A 232 -11.33 -12.67 6.46
C LYS A 232 -10.35 -11.58 6.91
N GLN A 233 -9.07 -11.91 6.85
CA GLN A 233 -7.96 -11.01 7.11
C GLN A 233 -7.29 -10.62 5.80
N PHE A 234 -7.18 -9.32 5.58
CA PHE A 234 -6.60 -8.72 4.37
C PHE A 234 -5.15 -8.35 4.65
N ARG A 235 -4.25 -8.64 3.69
CA ARG A 235 -2.87 -8.13 3.74
C ARG A 235 -2.89 -6.63 3.48
N ILE A 236 -2.31 -5.87 4.38
CA ILE A 236 -2.28 -4.40 4.30
C ILE A 236 -0.88 -3.83 4.43
N GLY A 237 0.11 -4.61 4.84
CA GLY A 237 1.40 -4.05 5.19
C GLY A 237 2.51 -5.04 5.47
N THR A 238 3.68 -4.50 5.79
CA THR A 238 4.84 -5.27 6.23
C THR A 238 5.76 -4.43 7.11
N THR A 239 6.61 -5.11 7.86
CA THR A 239 7.70 -4.51 8.63
C THR A 239 8.96 -4.32 7.78
N GLY A 240 9.64 -3.20 7.92
CA GLY A 240 10.86 -2.89 7.14
C GLY A 240 12.14 -3.38 7.80
N ALA A 241 12.41 -2.94 9.03
CA ALA A 241 13.65 -3.18 9.76
C ALA A 241 13.41 -3.00 11.25
N THR A 242 14.30 -3.55 12.07
CA THR A 242 14.39 -3.20 13.49
C THR A 242 15.32 -2.01 13.69
N LEU A 243 14.96 -1.09 14.58
CA LEU A 243 15.78 0.04 15.00
C LEU A 243 16.08 -0.07 16.49
N PHE A 244 17.34 0.14 16.84
CA PHE A 244 17.83 0.02 18.21
C PHE A 244 18.55 1.29 18.64
N SER A 245 18.10 1.87 19.73
CA SER A 245 18.87 2.77 20.59
C SER A 245 18.59 2.44 22.05
N THR A 246 19.32 3.06 22.98
CA THR A 246 19.21 2.80 24.43
C THR A 246 17.76 2.84 24.94
N ASN A 247 16.92 3.72 24.41
CA ASN A 247 15.52 3.92 24.84
C ASN A 247 14.49 3.70 23.73
N ASP A 248 14.91 3.23 22.55
CA ASP A 248 14.03 3.03 21.40
C ASP A 248 14.33 1.69 20.75
N LYS A 249 13.43 0.72 20.99
CA LYS A 249 13.43 -0.58 20.32
C LYS A 249 12.20 -0.65 19.45
N SER A 250 12.40 -0.37 18.17
CA SER A 250 11.32 -0.14 17.23
C SER A 250 11.36 -1.11 16.05
N ILE A 251 10.20 -1.30 15.44
CA ILE A 251 10.07 -1.91 14.11
C ILE A 251 9.51 -0.87 13.13
N SER A 252 10.15 -0.67 11.99
CA SER A 252 9.57 0.15 10.93
C SER A 252 8.41 -0.58 10.26
N VAL A 253 7.36 0.15 9.90
CA VAL A 253 6.13 -0.40 9.32
C VAL A 253 5.71 0.39 8.08
N ARG A 254 5.06 -0.32 7.16
CA ARG A 254 4.51 0.22 5.91
C ARG A 254 3.15 -0.37 5.69
N ALA A 255 2.18 0.44 5.29
CA ALA A 255 0.85 -0.03 4.99
C ALA A 255 0.21 0.68 3.80
N ILE A 256 -0.56 -0.09 3.03
CA ILE A 256 -1.44 0.36 1.96
C ILE A 256 -2.79 -0.37 2.15
N LEU A 257 -3.85 0.40 2.39
CA LEU A 257 -5.20 -0.12 2.57
C LEU A 257 -5.95 -0.11 1.24
N SER A 258 -5.67 -1.05 0.35
CA SER A 258 -6.31 -1.11 -0.98
C SER A 258 -7.40 -2.18 -1.04
N ASN A 259 -8.55 -1.90 -0.43
CA ASN A 259 -9.74 -2.73 -0.57
C ASN A 259 -11.02 -1.94 -0.23
N PRO A 260 -12.10 -2.09 -1.01
CA PRO A 260 -13.39 -1.41 -0.75
C PRO A 260 -13.99 -1.75 0.61
N LYS A 261 -13.68 -2.92 1.20
CA LYS A 261 -14.08 -3.29 2.56
C LYS A 261 -13.67 -2.27 3.61
N PHE A 262 -12.63 -1.49 3.36
CA PHE A 262 -12.12 -0.48 4.28
C PHE A 262 -12.90 0.85 4.27
N GLY A 263 -13.90 1.00 3.41
CA GLY A 263 -14.78 2.17 3.40
C GLY A 263 -14.00 3.49 3.34
N ASN A 264 -14.19 4.34 4.36
CA ASN A 264 -13.58 5.69 4.41
C ASN A 264 -12.05 5.70 4.46
N ILE A 265 -11.41 4.60 4.84
CA ILE A 265 -9.94 4.48 4.86
C ILE A 265 -9.38 3.67 3.68
N ASN A 266 -10.20 3.38 2.66
CA ASN A 266 -9.73 2.76 1.42
C ASN A 266 -8.83 3.73 0.62
N GLY A 267 -7.63 3.28 0.26
CA GLY A 267 -6.57 4.06 -0.37
C GLY A 267 -5.63 4.75 0.62
N VAL A 268 -5.83 4.57 1.93
CA VAL A 268 -4.93 5.12 2.94
C VAL A 268 -3.57 4.43 2.88
N MET A 269 -2.51 5.22 2.89
CA MET A 269 -1.12 4.79 2.87
C MET A 269 -0.32 5.52 3.95
N PHE A 270 0.54 4.80 4.67
CA PHE A 270 1.49 5.41 5.60
C PHE A 270 2.76 4.57 5.74
N GLY A 271 3.84 5.21 6.20
CA GLY A 271 5.11 4.55 6.49
C GLY A 271 5.94 4.17 5.26
N LEU A 272 5.46 4.44 4.03
CA LEU A 272 6.12 4.07 2.77
C LEU A 272 7.53 4.67 2.63
N ASN A 273 7.84 5.75 3.37
CA ASN A 273 9.14 6.41 3.42
C ASN A 273 9.63 6.89 2.05
N VAL A 274 8.71 7.38 1.21
CA VAL A 274 8.97 7.89 -0.14
C VAL A 274 9.64 9.26 -0.12
N THR A 275 9.34 10.06 0.91
CA THR A 275 9.93 11.38 1.16
C THR A 275 10.28 11.51 2.66
N ALA A 276 11.14 12.47 2.99
CA ALA A 276 11.55 12.71 4.36
C ALA A 276 10.34 12.89 5.30
N GLY A 277 10.36 12.21 6.45
CA GLY A 277 9.28 12.30 7.44
C GLY A 277 8.06 11.40 7.21
N THR A 278 7.98 10.69 6.07
CA THR A 278 6.85 9.78 5.74
C THR A 278 7.06 8.32 6.18
N GLY A 279 8.21 8.00 6.76
CA GLY A 279 8.46 6.71 7.39
C GLY A 279 7.70 6.56 8.71
N ALA A 280 7.43 5.32 9.12
CA ALA A 280 6.73 5.02 10.35
C ALA A 280 7.41 3.87 11.10
N LYS A 281 7.38 3.92 12.43
CA LYS A 281 7.90 2.89 13.33
C LYS A 281 6.98 2.70 14.53
N ILE A 282 6.92 1.47 15.04
CA ILE A 282 6.26 1.11 16.29
C ILE A 282 7.34 0.84 17.32
N ASN A 283 7.38 1.60 18.42
CA ASN A 283 8.24 1.30 19.56
C ASN A 283 7.59 0.19 20.40
N ILE A 284 8.35 -0.85 20.68
CA ILE A 284 7.95 -2.00 21.48
C ILE A 284 8.87 -2.22 22.70
N ASN A 285 9.67 -1.21 23.07
CA ASN A 285 10.61 -1.29 24.19
C ASN A 285 9.94 -1.74 25.50
N ASN A 286 8.75 -1.19 25.80
CA ASN A 286 8.00 -1.55 26.99
C ASN A 286 7.55 -3.02 26.98
N LEU A 287 7.11 -3.54 25.83
CA LEU A 287 6.78 -4.96 25.68
C LEU A 287 8.00 -5.86 25.92
N LEU A 288 9.16 -5.45 25.42
CA LEU A 288 10.42 -6.17 25.63
C LEU A 288 10.90 -6.12 27.09
N ALA A 289 10.46 -5.11 27.86
CA ALA A 289 10.71 -4.96 29.29
C ALA A 289 9.65 -5.63 30.17
N GLY A 290 8.69 -6.37 29.60
CA GLY A 290 7.65 -7.08 30.34
C GLY A 290 6.41 -6.26 30.68
N GLN A 291 6.29 -5.04 30.15
CA GLN A 291 5.12 -4.18 30.36
C GLN A 291 4.13 -4.36 29.20
N ALA A 292 2.93 -4.89 29.48
CA ALA A 292 1.93 -5.23 28.46
C ALA A 292 1.20 -4.02 27.83
N THR A 293 1.65 -2.79 28.11
CA THR A 293 1.10 -1.54 27.57
C THR A 293 2.22 -0.65 27.04
N GLY A 294 1.88 0.38 26.27
CA GLY A 294 2.84 1.42 25.88
C GLY A 294 3.61 1.16 24.58
N ILE A 295 2.93 0.64 23.56
CA ILE A 295 3.42 0.81 22.17
C ILE A 295 2.98 2.18 21.65
N ASN A 296 3.80 2.79 20.78
CA ASN A 296 3.43 4.00 20.06
C ASN A 296 3.87 3.93 18.60
N LEU A 297 3.09 4.58 17.72
CA LEU A 297 3.36 4.69 16.30
C LEU A 297 3.83 6.12 16.03
N THR A 298 5.07 6.26 15.57
CA THR A 298 5.69 7.57 15.28
C THR A 298 6.45 7.51 13.97
N ASN A 299 6.76 8.67 13.40
CA ASN A 299 7.76 8.74 12.34
C ASN A 299 9.19 8.63 12.92
N PHE A 300 10.21 8.62 12.07
CA PHE A 300 11.59 8.49 12.53
C PHE A 300 12.10 9.69 13.34
N SER A 301 11.39 10.83 13.30
CA SER A 301 11.64 12.01 14.15
C SER A 301 10.78 12.03 15.42
N ASN A 302 10.11 10.92 15.76
CA ASN A 302 9.22 10.75 16.92
C ASN A 302 7.95 11.63 16.89
N ASN A 303 7.55 12.14 15.73
CA ASN A 303 6.29 12.85 15.54
C ASN A 303 5.14 11.91 15.19
N THR A 304 3.90 12.39 15.30
CA THR A 304 2.69 11.70 14.84
C THR A 304 2.83 11.27 13.38
N VAL A 305 2.44 10.03 13.09
CA VAL A 305 2.45 9.52 11.71
C VAL A 305 1.28 10.12 10.95
N THR A 306 1.59 10.73 9.80
CA THR A 306 0.60 11.15 8.82
C THR A 306 0.32 10.02 7.84
N TRP A 307 -0.91 9.96 7.37
CA TRP A 307 -1.28 9.09 6.26
C TRP A 307 -1.74 9.93 5.07
N SER A 308 -1.64 9.36 3.88
CA SER A 308 -2.03 9.99 2.62
C SER A 308 -2.90 9.07 1.77
N ASN A 309 -3.75 9.64 0.92
CA ASN A 309 -4.49 8.94 -0.12
C ASN A 309 -4.32 9.72 -1.44
N THR A 310 -3.49 9.21 -2.35
CA THR A 310 -3.13 9.92 -3.58
C THR A 310 -4.28 9.99 -4.57
N TYR A 311 -5.12 8.97 -4.61
CA TYR A 311 -6.31 8.99 -5.46
C TYR A 311 -7.26 10.11 -5.02
N ALA A 312 -7.59 10.19 -3.73
CA ALA A 312 -8.42 11.26 -3.18
C ALA A 312 -7.80 12.65 -3.40
N TYR A 313 -6.48 12.79 -3.25
CA TYR A 313 -5.77 14.03 -3.55
C TYR A 313 -5.97 14.49 -5.01
N PHE A 314 -5.88 13.57 -5.97
CA PHE A 314 -6.04 13.94 -7.37
C PHE A 314 -7.51 14.17 -7.77
N VAL A 315 -8.47 13.56 -7.05
CA VAL A 315 -9.89 13.94 -7.18
C VAL A 315 -10.08 15.38 -6.71
N ASP A 316 -9.49 15.75 -5.58
CA ASP A 316 -9.48 17.11 -5.04
C ASP A 316 -8.84 18.13 -6.00
N VAL A 317 -7.69 17.80 -6.62
CA VAL A 317 -7.06 18.63 -7.67
C VAL A 317 -8.03 18.90 -8.83
N TYR A 318 -8.70 17.86 -9.33
CA TYR A 318 -9.68 18.02 -10.41
C TYR A 318 -10.87 18.89 -9.98
N ASN A 319 -11.38 18.68 -8.76
CA ASN A 319 -12.53 19.42 -8.23
C ASN A 319 -12.25 20.92 -8.12
N ARG A 320 -11.12 21.30 -7.50
CA ARG A 320 -10.73 22.71 -7.37
C ARG A 320 -10.57 23.37 -8.73
N LEU A 321 -9.88 22.70 -9.66
CA LEU A 321 -9.72 23.22 -11.01
C LEU A 321 -11.07 23.45 -11.68
N TYR A 322 -11.96 22.46 -11.63
CA TYR A 322 -13.28 22.60 -12.23
C TYR A 322 -14.04 23.79 -11.63
N ASP A 323 -13.94 24.01 -10.32
CA ASP A 323 -14.65 25.10 -9.65
C ASP A 323 -14.13 26.48 -10.09
N ASP A 324 -12.82 26.61 -10.33
CA ASP A 324 -12.15 27.83 -10.79
C ASP A 324 -12.41 28.18 -12.27
N LEU A 325 -12.92 27.24 -13.08
CA LEU A 325 -13.22 27.46 -14.50
C LEU A 325 -14.40 28.43 -14.72
N THR A 326 -14.34 29.19 -15.83
CA THR A 326 -15.51 29.97 -16.29
C THR A 326 -16.66 29.05 -16.73
N THR A 327 -17.87 29.59 -16.86
CA THR A 327 -19.04 28.85 -17.32
C THR A 327 -18.82 28.21 -18.69
N GLU A 328 -18.18 28.93 -19.62
CA GLU A 328 -17.89 28.45 -20.96
C GLU A 328 -16.87 27.31 -20.95
N GLU A 329 -15.88 27.38 -20.05
CA GLU A 329 -14.86 26.35 -19.90
C GLU A 329 -15.40 25.08 -19.25
N LYS A 330 -16.28 25.21 -18.24
CA LYS A 330 -16.93 24.07 -17.56
C LYS A 330 -17.62 23.11 -18.53
N ASN A 331 -18.17 23.62 -19.64
CA ASN A 331 -18.81 22.80 -20.69
C ASN A 331 -17.85 21.80 -21.36
N LYS A 332 -16.53 21.94 -21.20
CA LYS A 332 -15.51 21.03 -21.75
C LYS A 332 -15.13 19.90 -20.77
N TYR A 333 -15.68 19.91 -19.56
CA TYR A 333 -15.30 19.03 -18.47
C TYR A 333 -16.52 18.27 -17.93
N VAL A 334 -16.26 17.15 -17.26
CA VAL A 334 -17.31 16.41 -16.55
C VAL A 334 -17.42 16.97 -15.14
N ALA A 335 -18.59 17.48 -14.78
CA ALA A 335 -18.82 18.05 -13.45
C ALA A 335 -18.50 17.03 -12.32
N PRO A 336 -17.80 17.44 -11.24
CA PRO A 336 -17.62 16.61 -10.06
C PRO A 336 -18.95 16.22 -9.40
N THR A 337 -19.09 14.96 -8.99
CA THR A 337 -20.26 14.50 -8.23
C THR A 337 -20.14 14.84 -6.75
N ALA A 338 -21.23 14.71 -6.00
CA ALA A 338 -21.20 14.91 -4.55
C ALA A 338 -20.27 13.90 -3.86
N GLU A 339 -20.28 12.65 -4.29
CA GLU A 339 -19.43 11.58 -3.75
C GLU A 339 -17.95 11.86 -4.01
N GLU A 340 -17.61 12.36 -5.20
CA GLU A 340 -16.24 12.76 -5.54
C GLU A 340 -15.77 13.94 -4.68
N ARG A 341 -16.65 14.89 -4.39
CA ARG A 341 -16.36 16.01 -3.47
C ARG A 341 -16.16 15.53 -2.04
N GLU A 342 -16.93 14.55 -1.58
CA GLU A 342 -16.74 13.96 -0.24
C GLU A 342 -15.49 13.07 -0.15
N LEU A 343 -15.13 12.37 -1.22
CA LEU A 343 -13.88 11.62 -1.32
C LEU A 343 -12.67 12.56 -1.29
N ALA A 344 -12.75 13.66 -2.04
CA ALA A 344 -11.67 14.65 -2.15
C ALA A 344 -11.18 15.13 -0.78
N LYS A 345 -12.05 15.29 0.21
CA LYS A 345 -11.65 15.74 1.56
C LYS A 345 -10.77 14.74 2.33
N ARG A 346 -10.68 13.49 1.89
CA ARG A 346 -10.08 12.36 2.62
C ARG A 346 -8.67 12.02 2.13
N PHE A 347 -7.91 13.01 1.67
CA PHE A 347 -6.57 12.79 1.13
C PHE A 347 -5.46 12.72 2.18
N SER A 348 -5.71 13.16 3.42
CA SER A 348 -4.72 13.14 4.50
C SER A 348 -5.32 13.11 5.91
N GLY A 349 -4.49 12.73 6.88
CA GLY A 349 -4.82 12.74 8.29
C GLY A 349 -3.69 12.17 9.14
N SER A 350 -4.02 11.69 10.34
CA SER A 350 -3.08 11.04 11.26
C SER A 350 -3.49 9.62 11.62
N VAL A 351 -2.51 8.79 11.95
CA VAL A 351 -2.74 7.42 12.42
C VAL A 351 -1.98 7.20 13.73
N SER A 352 -2.67 6.61 14.70
CA SER A 352 -2.11 6.17 15.98
C SER A 352 -2.29 4.66 16.15
N ILE A 353 -1.58 4.08 17.11
CA ILE A 353 -1.71 2.65 17.46
C ILE A 353 -1.99 2.50 18.94
N LYS A 354 -2.77 1.48 19.30
CA LYS A 354 -2.93 0.97 20.65
C LYS A 354 -2.81 -0.54 20.64
N ILE A 355 -2.20 -1.12 21.66
CA ILE A 355 -2.17 -2.58 21.79
C ILE A 355 -3.59 -3.14 21.94
N ALA A 356 -3.83 -4.35 21.43
CA ALA A 356 -5.12 -5.01 21.57
C ALA A 356 -5.51 -5.23 23.04
N ASP A 357 -6.78 -5.51 23.31
CA ASP A 357 -7.27 -5.71 24.67
C ASP A 357 -6.58 -6.90 25.36
N GLN A 358 -5.71 -6.60 26.33
CA GLN A 358 -4.90 -7.59 27.03
C GLN A 358 -5.72 -8.47 28.00
N SER A 359 -7.00 -8.14 28.24
CA SER A 359 -7.91 -8.99 29.01
C SER A 359 -8.36 -10.23 28.22
N ILE A 360 -8.32 -10.18 26.88
CA ILE A 360 -8.64 -11.31 26.01
C ILE A 360 -7.41 -12.24 25.96
N PRO A 361 -7.52 -13.53 26.36
CA PRO A 361 -6.36 -14.44 26.42
C PRO A 361 -5.60 -14.57 25.09
N ALA A 362 -6.32 -14.59 23.96
CA ALA A 362 -5.73 -14.66 22.62
C ALA A 362 -4.96 -13.37 22.22
N CYS A 363 -5.26 -12.24 22.85
CA CYS A 363 -4.66 -10.94 22.57
C CYS A 363 -3.42 -10.61 23.41
N LYS A 364 -3.02 -11.51 24.34
CA LYS A 364 -1.83 -11.28 25.17
C LYS A 364 -0.59 -11.04 24.31
N ALA A 365 -0.02 -9.84 24.44
CA ALA A 365 1.13 -9.44 23.65
C ALA A 365 2.41 -10.13 24.12
N ILE A 366 2.59 -10.28 25.43
CA ILE A 366 3.74 -10.97 26.03
C ILE A 366 3.35 -12.43 26.29
N LYS A 367 4.02 -13.35 25.60
CA LYS A 367 3.80 -14.80 25.71
C LYS A 367 5.09 -15.48 26.13
N VAL A 368 4.99 -16.66 26.76
CA VAL A 368 6.15 -17.48 27.13
C VAL A 368 6.15 -18.76 26.29
N LYS A 369 7.31 -19.13 25.73
CA LYS A 369 7.45 -20.39 25.02
C LYS A 369 7.52 -21.53 26.04
N SER A 370 6.54 -22.43 25.98
CA SER A 370 6.61 -23.72 26.68
C SER A 370 7.73 -24.58 26.12
#